data_AF-A0A959JRY3-F1
#
_entry.id   AF-A0A959JRY3-F1
#
_cell.length_a   1.000
_cell.length_b   1.000
_cell.length_c   1.000
_cell.angle_alpha   90.00
_cell.angle_beta   90.00
_cell.angle_gamma   90.00
#
_symmetry.space_group_name_H-M   'P 1'
#
loop_
_entity.id
_entity.type
_entity.pdbx_description
1 polymer ?
#
loop_
_entity_poly.entity_id
_entity_poly.type
_entity_poly.pdbx_seq_one_letter_code
_entity_poly.pdbx_strand_id
1 'polypeptide(L)' 'MSLNIQHTCLDRFLKYVQIDTQSDPNSPTTPSTEKQKNLGKVLVEELIAMGIDDAHMDDHGY' A
#
# COMPACT_ATOMS: atom_id res chain seq x y z
N MET A 1 21.81 -7.83 -27.89
CA MET A 1 20.41 -7.59 -27.47
C MET A 1 20.42 -7.35 -25.99
N SER A 2 20.09 -6.15 -25.53
CA SER A 2 19.88 -5.88 -24.10
C SER A 2 18.47 -6.35 -23.75
N LEU A 3 18.32 -7.14 -22.68
CA LEU A 3 17.00 -7.43 -22.13
C LEU A 3 16.43 -6.13 -21.55
N ASN A 4 15.24 -5.74 -22.01
CA ASN A 4 14.48 -4.66 -21.41
C ASN A 4 13.68 -5.25 -20.24
N ILE A 5 14.32 -5.39 -19.08
CA ILE A 5 13.64 -5.92 -17.88
C ILE A 5 12.86 -4.77 -17.22
N GLN A 6 11.53 -4.89 -17.22
CA GLN A 6 10.67 -3.98 -16.48
C GLN A 6 10.67 -4.38 -14.99
N HIS A 7 11.30 -3.57 -14.15
CA HIS A 7 11.54 -3.87 -12.73
C HIS A 7 10.33 -3.55 -11.83
N THR A 8 9.15 -4.05 -12.18
CA THR A 8 7.89 -3.68 -11.50
C THR A 8 7.90 -3.94 -9.99
N CYS A 9 8.59 -5.00 -9.53
CA CYS A 9 8.75 -5.28 -8.11
C CYS A 9 9.61 -4.23 -7.40
N LEU A 10 10.75 -3.84 -7.98
CA LEU A 10 11.64 -2.83 -7.40
C LEU A 10 10.95 -1.47 -7.37
N ASP A 11 10.28 -1.09 -8.46
CA ASP A 11 9.59 0.20 -8.56
C ASP A 11 8.48 0.32 -7.50
N ARG A 12 7.67 -0.74 -7.34
CA ARG A 12 6.61 -0.80 -6.31
C ARG A 12 7.21 -0.81 -4.91
N PHE A 13 8.27 -1.59 -4.68
CA PHE A 13 8.97 -1.61 -3.40
C PHE A 13 9.48 -0.22 -3.01
N LEU A 14 10.24 0.43 -3.90
CA LEU A 14 10.78 1.77 -3.66
C LEU A 14 9.68 2.81 -3.47
N LYS A 15 8.54 2.69 -4.17
CA LYS A 15 7.36 3.54 -3.92
C LYS A 15 6.80 3.34 -2.52
N TYR A 16 6.63 2.09 -2.06
CA TYR A 16 5.96 1.80 -0.80
C TYR A 16 6.82 2.08 0.43
N VAL A 17 8.13 1.83 0.38
CA VAL A 17 9.02 2.06 1.54
C VAL A 17 9.16 3.53 1.90
N GLN A 18 8.80 4.44 1.01
CA GLN A 18 8.74 5.88 1.28
C GLN A 18 7.50 6.27 2.10
N ILE A 19 6.50 5.39 2.22
CA ILE A 19 5.28 5.64 2.97
C ILE A 19 5.48 5.18 4.41
N ASP A 20 5.40 6.13 5.35
CA ASP A 20 5.51 5.84 6.77
C ASP A 20 4.29 5.04 7.25
N THR A 21 4.53 3.77 7.53
CA THR A 21 3.55 2.78 7.98
C THR A 21 3.88 2.22 9.36
N GLN A 22 4.74 2.90 10.13
CA GLN A 22 5.16 2.41 11.44
C GLN A 22 3.95 2.30 12.39
N SER A 23 3.81 1.12 12.99
CA SER A 23 2.80 0.83 14.00
C SER A 23 3.17 1.41 15.37
N ASP A 24 2.15 1.60 16.22
CA ASP A 24 2.32 1.91 17.63
C ASP A 24 1.87 0.71 18.47
N PRO A 25 2.79 -0.03 19.13
CA PRO A 25 2.44 -1.21 19.92
C PRO A 25 1.61 -0.89 21.18
N ASN A 26 1.53 0.37 21.60
CA ASN A 26 0.75 0.78 22.76
C ASN A 26 -0.65 1.28 22.39
N SER A 27 -0.96 1.37 21.09
CA SER A 27 -2.23 1.90 20.63
C SER A 27 -3.38 0.92 20.88
N PRO A 28 -4.51 1.38 21.42
CA PRO A 28 -5.72 0.58 21.54
C PRO A 28 -6.58 0.58 20.26
N THR A 29 -6.15 1.27 19.19
CA THR A 29 -6.93 1.42 17.96
C THR A 29 -6.48 0.45 16.87
N THR A 30 -7.34 0.23 15.89
CA THR A 30 -7.01 -0.45 14.63
C THR A 30 -7.36 0.46 13.46
N PRO A 31 -6.37 0.85 12.64
CA PRO A 31 -4.94 0.57 12.77
C PRO A 31 -4.34 1.27 13.99
N SER A 32 -3.15 0.83 14.43
CA SER A 32 -2.49 1.43 15.58
C SER A 32 -2.03 2.86 15.35
N THR A 33 -1.79 3.23 14.09
CA THR A 33 -1.51 4.59 13.65
C THR A 33 -2.29 4.87 12.36
N GLU A 34 -3.00 5.99 12.29
CA GLU A 34 -3.81 6.33 11.11
C GLU A 34 -2.98 6.44 9.81
N LYS A 35 -1.70 6.79 9.92
CA LYS A 35 -0.77 6.86 8.78
C LYS A 35 -0.60 5.53 8.04
N GLN A 36 -0.87 4.38 8.67
CA GLN A 36 -0.86 3.07 8.00
C GLN A 36 -1.83 3.00 6.81
N LYS A 37 -2.99 3.67 6.92
CA LYS A 37 -4.00 3.75 5.84
C LYS A 37 -3.48 4.44 4.59
N ASN A 38 -2.39 5.20 4.65
CA ASN A 38 -1.83 5.87 3.48
C ASN A 38 -1.33 4.88 2.44
N LEU A 39 -0.68 3.79 2.87
CA LEU A 39 -0.28 2.72 1.95
C LEU A 39 -1.51 1.98 1.41
N GLY A 40 -2.49 1.68 2.27
CA GLY A 40 -3.73 1.01 1.86
C GLY A 40 -4.47 1.77 0.74
N LYS A 41 -4.60 3.09 0.84
CA LYS A 41 -5.20 3.93 -0.22
C LYS A 41 -4.47 3.78 -1.57
N VAL A 42 -3.14 3.82 -1.55
CA VAL A 42 -2.32 3.62 -2.77
C VAL A 42 -2.56 2.22 -3.36
N LEU A 43 -2.66 1.20 -2.51
CA LEU A 43 -2.90 -0.17 -2.97
C LEU A 43 -4.31 -0.34 -3.55
N VAL A 44 -5.33 0.25 -2.94
CA VAL A 44 -6.71 0.26 -3.48
C VAL A 44 -6.73 0.87 -4.87
N GLU A 45 -6.13 2.04 -5.06
CA GLU A 45 -6.03 2.71 -6.37
C GLU A 45 -5.32 1.82 -7.41
N GLU A 46 -4.23 1.15 -7.01
CA GLU A 46 -3.49 0.24 -7.90
C GLU A 46 -4.29 -1.02 -8.25
N LEU A 47 -5.03 -1.60 -7.30
CA LEU A 47 -5.89 -2.76 -7.53
C LEU A 47 -7.02 -2.43 -8.51
N ILE A 48 -7.66 -1.26 -8.33
CA ILE A 48 -8.68 -0.75 -9.26
C ILE A 48 -8.06 -0.54 -10.66
N ALA A 49 -6.89 0.10 -10.74
CA ALA A 49 -6.20 0.31 -12.01
C ALA A 49 -5.77 -1.00 -12.69
N MET A 50 -5.61 -2.10 -11.94
CA MET A 50 -5.35 -3.44 -12.45
C MET A 50 -6.63 -4.21 -12.85
N GLY A 51 -7.82 -3.62 -12.66
CA GLY A 51 -9.11 -4.18 -13.05
C GLY A 51 -9.85 -4.93 -11.93
N ILE A 52 -9.48 -4.70 -10.66
CA ILE A 52 -10.24 -5.23 -9.51
C ILE A 52 -11.23 -4.16 -9.06
N ASP A 53 -12.46 -4.25 -9.56
CA ASP A 53 -13.48 -3.20 -9.40
C ASP A 53 -14.02 -3.07 -7.96
N ASP A 54 -13.94 -4.12 -7.15
CA ASP A 54 -14.44 -4.15 -5.76
C ASP A 54 -13.33 -3.97 -4.72
N ALA A 55 -12.16 -3.46 -5.11
CA ALA A 55 -11.11 -3.12 -4.17
C ALA A 55 -11.52 -1.89 -3.34
N HIS A 56 -11.59 -2.07 -2.03
CA HIS A 56 -11.91 -1.02 -1.06
C HIS A 56 -11.08 -1.24 0.21
N MET A 57 -11.06 -0.22 1.07
CA MET A 57 -10.47 -0.30 2.40
C MET A 57 -11.49 0.18 3.42
N ASP A 58 -11.68 -0.59 4.48
CA ASP A 58 -12.60 -0.27 5.56
C ASP A 58 -12.02 0.74 6.57
N ASP A 59 -12.81 1.08 7.60
CA ASP A 59 -12.42 2.01 8.66
C ASP A 59 -11.24 1.49 9.51
N HIS A 60 -10.97 0.20 9.50
CA HIS A 60 -9.87 -0.45 10.21
C HIS A 60 -8.62 -0.66 9.35
N GLY A 61 -8.69 -0.35 8.05
CA GLY A 61 -7.59 -0.46 7.12
C GLY A 61 -7.46 -1.83 6.43
N TYR A 62 -8.53 -2.65 6.46
CA TYR A 62 -8.60 -3.94 5.75
C TYR A 62 -9.21 -3.80 4.36
#